data_AF-A0A178M4N6-F1
#
_entry.id   AF-A0A178M4N6-F1
#
_cell.length_a   1.000
_cell.length_b   1.000
_cell.length_c   1.000
_cell.angle_alpha   90.00
_cell.angle_beta   90.00
_cell.angle_gamma   90.00
#
_symmetry.space_group_name_H-M   'P 1'
#
loop_
_entity.id
_entity.type
_entity.pdbx_description
1 polymer ?
#
loop_
_entity_poly.entity_id
_entity_poly.type
_entity_poly.pdbx_seq_one_letter_code
_entity_poly.pdbx_strand_id
1 'polypeptide(L)'
;MRGWVVAVLAAATLAACYEVQGPVVDKGVRAAGIADGTWRRTDGTDVTLAWDEAAGAYRVGAGGMVRLAPAANGLYVADYQAERRIVLLLRANARELVFLLPPEAVEKGVAAGHGAAIKAGPIKLLNGEPRAVAATLAAMAARPDLAEAGRLTRVGD
;
A
#
# COMPACT_ATOMS: atom_id res chain seq x y z
N MET A 1 -4.46 -23.27 -10.88
CA MET A 1 -3.35 -22.30 -10.98
C MET A 1 -3.51 -21.32 -9.81
N ARG A 2 -2.99 -21.71 -8.64
CA ARG A 2 -3.10 -21.00 -7.35
C ARG A 2 -1.67 -20.73 -6.92
N GLY A 3 -1.21 -19.49 -6.89
CA GLY A 3 0.17 -19.22 -6.44
C GLY A 3 0.76 -17.85 -6.76
N TRP A 4 0.17 -17.09 -7.68
CA TRP A 4 0.78 -15.82 -8.11
C TRP A 4 0.40 -14.62 -7.22
N VAL A 5 -0.71 -14.72 -6.48
CA VAL A 5 -1.12 -13.70 -5.49
C VAL A 5 -0.17 -13.66 -4.29
N VAL A 6 0.52 -14.78 -4.00
CA VAL A 6 1.61 -14.85 -3.01
C VAL A 6 2.89 -14.21 -3.57
N ALA A 7 3.13 -14.33 -4.88
CA ALA A 7 4.34 -13.80 -5.51
C ALA A 7 4.36 -12.27 -5.62
N VAL A 8 3.25 -11.56 -5.43
CA VAL A 8 3.26 -10.08 -5.41
C VAL A 8 3.71 -9.51 -4.05
N LEU A 9 3.68 -10.34 -3.01
CA LEU A 9 3.82 -9.94 -1.60
C LEU A 9 4.85 -10.75 -0.79
N ALA A 10 5.41 -11.85 -1.32
CA ALA A 10 6.24 -12.74 -0.51
C ALA A 10 7.72 -12.35 -0.45
N ALA A 11 8.10 -11.65 0.62
CA ALA A 11 8.98 -12.19 1.68
C ALA A 11 9.45 -11.09 2.65
N ALA A 12 9.59 -9.85 2.17
CA ALA A 12 10.01 -8.72 3.00
C ALA A 12 8.90 -7.67 3.26
N THR A 13 7.87 -7.62 2.40
CA THR A 13 6.81 -6.60 2.44
C THR A 13 5.56 -6.99 3.24
N LEU A 14 5.44 -8.24 3.70
CA LEU A 14 4.25 -8.74 4.42
C LEU A 14 4.00 -8.00 5.75
N ALA A 15 5.06 -7.59 6.45
CA ALA A 15 4.94 -6.88 7.74
C ALA A 15 4.49 -5.41 7.60
N ALA A 16 4.60 -4.84 6.40
CA ALA A 16 4.28 -3.44 6.09
C ALA A 16 2.81 -3.23 5.67
N CYS A 17 2.11 -4.34 5.47
CA CYS A 17 0.80 -4.39 4.87
C CYS A 17 -0.25 -4.58 5.97
N TYR A 18 -1.38 -3.90 5.81
CA TYR A 18 -2.57 -4.18 6.60
C TYR A 18 -3.65 -4.82 5.73
N GLU A 19 -4.16 -5.95 6.15
CA GLU A 19 -5.40 -6.50 5.58
C GLU A 19 -6.58 -5.69 6.14
N VAL A 20 -7.57 -5.38 5.29
CA VAL A 20 -8.77 -4.61 5.65
C VAL A 20 -10.03 -5.28 5.11
N GLN A 21 -11.15 -5.10 5.80
CA GLN A 21 -12.42 -5.74 5.42
C GLN A 21 -13.15 -5.01 4.27
N GLY A 22 -13.04 -3.68 4.24
CA GLY A 22 -13.70 -2.81 3.26
C GLY A 22 -12.70 -2.09 2.35
N PRO A 23 -13.15 -1.54 1.20
CA PRO A 23 -12.33 -0.59 0.46
C PRO A 23 -12.08 0.64 1.35
N VAL A 24 -10.84 1.14 1.33
CA VAL A 24 -10.43 2.32 2.09
C VAL A 24 -10.33 3.53 1.17
N VAL A 25 -9.96 3.30 -0.10
CA VAL A 25 -9.92 4.32 -1.13
C VAL A 25 -11.00 4.01 -2.17
N ASP A 26 -12.01 4.87 -2.22
CA ASP A 26 -13.14 4.73 -3.13
C ASP A 26 -12.77 5.15 -4.56
N LYS A 27 -12.26 6.39 -4.72
CA LYS A 27 -11.74 6.91 -5.97
C LYS A 27 -10.25 7.20 -5.86
N GLY A 28 -9.44 6.45 -6.60
CA GLY A 28 -8.00 6.64 -6.62
C GLY A 28 -7.58 7.84 -7.47
N VAL A 29 -6.38 8.34 -7.21
CA VAL A 29 -5.73 9.39 -7.99
C VAL A 29 -4.49 8.88 -8.72
N ARG A 30 -4.19 9.49 -9.85
CA ARG A 30 -2.91 9.28 -10.53
C ARG A 30 -1.82 10.02 -9.74
N ALA A 31 -1.03 9.27 -8.99
CA ALA A 31 0.07 9.85 -8.22
C ALA A 31 1.13 10.50 -9.14
N ALA A 32 1.48 11.75 -8.85
CA ALA A 32 2.58 12.42 -9.52
C ALA A 32 3.88 11.65 -9.25
N GLY A 33 4.55 11.22 -10.31
CA GLY A 33 5.79 10.45 -10.23
C GLY A 33 5.63 8.94 -10.42
N ILE A 34 4.43 8.36 -10.44
CA ILE A 34 4.30 6.95 -10.84
C ILE A 34 4.10 6.87 -12.36
N ALA A 35 5.15 6.45 -13.06
CA ALA A 35 5.08 6.18 -14.48
C ALA A 35 4.54 4.77 -14.76
N ASP A 36 3.84 4.64 -15.88
CA ASP A 36 3.49 3.33 -16.44
C ASP A 36 4.77 2.61 -16.88
N GLY A 37 4.76 1.28 -16.81
CA GLY A 37 5.86 0.43 -17.22
C GLY A 37 6.25 -0.62 -16.18
N THR A 38 7.45 -1.14 -16.33
CA THR A 38 7.97 -2.22 -15.48
C THR A 38 8.73 -1.65 -14.29
N TRP A 39 8.47 -2.24 -13.12
CA TRP A 39 9.07 -1.91 -11.84
C TRP A 39 9.65 -3.18 -11.23
N ARG A 40 10.87 -3.11 -10.71
CA ARG A 40 11.61 -4.22 -10.13
C ARG A 40 11.58 -4.16 -8.62
N ARG A 41 11.27 -5.28 -8.00
CA ARG A 41 11.35 -5.49 -6.55
C ARG A 41 12.78 -5.67 -6.08
N THR A 42 12.95 -5.54 -4.77
CA THR A 42 14.20 -5.85 -4.08
C THR A 42 14.62 -7.32 -4.21
N ASP A 43 13.67 -8.24 -4.41
CA ASP A 43 13.95 -9.66 -4.69
C ASP A 43 14.31 -9.96 -6.16
N GLY A 44 14.37 -8.93 -7.01
CA GLY A 44 14.68 -9.02 -8.43
C GLY A 44 13.49 -9.35 -9.34
N THR A 45 12.29 -9.57 -8.79
CA THR A 45 11.09 -9.83 -9.59
C THR A 45 10.51 -8.55 -10.19
N ASP A 46 9.95 -8.66 -11.39
CA ASP A 46 9.36 -7.52 -12.11
C ASP A 46 7.84 -7.50 -11.99
N VAL A 47 7.28 -6.30 -11.90
CA VAL A 47 5.84 -6.03 -11.91
C VAL A 47 5.54 -4.88 -12.86
N THR A 48 4.49 -5.00 -13.65
CA THR A 48 4.03 -3.92 -14.53
C THR A 48 2.98 -3.08 -13.83
N LEU A 49 3.10 -1.76 -13.93
CA LEU A 49 2.09 -0.80 -13.50
C LEU A 49 1.55 -0.06 -14.73
N ALA A 50 0.22 0.09 -14.80
CA ALA A 50 -0.43 0.87 -15.84
C ALA A 50 -1.63 1.61 -15.26
N TRP A 51 -1.69 2.93 -15.44
CA TRP A 51 -2.84 3.73 -15.01
C TRP A 51 -4.07 3.41 -15.86
N ASP A 52 -5.19 3.19 -15.18
CA ASP A 52 -6.51 3.02 -15.78
C ASP A 52 -7.42 4.18 -15.36
N GLU A 53 -7.62 5.12 -16.28
CA GLU A 53 -8.44 6.32 -16.05
C GLU A 53 -9.89 5.98 -15.70
N ALA A 54 -10.46 4.94 -16.32
CA ALA A 54 -11.86 4.56 -16.10
C ALA A 54 -12.04 3.94 -14.71
N ALA A 55 -11.07 3.13 -14.26
CA ALA A 55 -11.10 2.54 -12.93
C ALA A 55 -10.64 3.49 -11.82
N GLY A 56 -9.96 4.59 -12.16
CA GLY A 56 -9.28 5.47 -11.21
C GLY A 56 -8.24 4.71 -10.38
N ALA A 57 -7.50 3.80 -11.01
CA ALA A 57 -6.58 2.87 -10.34
C ALA A 57 -5.39 2.50 -11.23
N TYR A 58 -4.28 2.10 -10.61
CA TYR A 58 -3.19 1.43 -11.32
C TYR A 58 -3.50 -0.07 -11.42
N ARG A 59 -3.48 -0.62 -12.63
CA ARG A 59 -3.39 -2.07 -12.85
C ARG A 59 -2.00 -2.56 -12.47
N VAL A 60 -1.95 -3.62 -11.67
CA VAL A 60 -0.72 -4.29 -11.23
C VAL A 60 -0.64 -5.67 -11.86
N GLY A 61 0.36 -5.86 -12.73
CA GLY A 61 0.50 -7.10 -13.48
C GLY A 61 -0.78 -7.47 -14.24
N ALA A 62 -1.17 -8.74 -14.15
CA ALA A 62 -2.34 -9.28 -14.82
C ALA A 62 -3.59 -9.43 -13.93
N GLY A 63 -3.57 -8.98 -12.66
CA GLY A 63 -4.57 -9.47 -11.70
C GLY A 63 -4.95 -8.61 -10.50
N GLY A 64 -4.53 -7.35 -10.39
CA GLY A 64 -5.01 -6.51 -9.29
C GLY A 64 -5.02 -5.02 -9.62
N MET A 65 -5.74 -4.26 -8.80
CA MET A 65 -5.87 -2.80 -8.92
C MET A 65 -5.35 -2.14 -7.64
N VAL A 66 -4.59 -1.06 -7.77
CA VAL A 66 -4.21 -0.20 -6.65
C VAL A 66 -4.87 1.16 -6.82
N ARG A 67 -5.70 1.55 -5.85
CA ARG A 67 -6.17 2.93 -5.73
C ARG A 67 -5.28 3.69 -4.76
N LEU A 68 -4.91 4.90 -5.13
CA LEU A 68 -4.10 5.78 -4.30
C LEU A 68 -4.94 6.93 -3.79
N ALA A 69 -4.83 7.25 -2.50
CA ALA A 69 -5.33 8.48 -1.92
C ALA A 69 -4.15 9.29 -1.36
N PRO A 70 -4.03 10.59 -1.65
CA PRO A 70 -3.03 11.44 -1.02
C PRO A 70 -3.18 11.42 0.51
N ALA A 71 -2.05 11.38 1.20
CA ALA A 71 -1.95 11.47 2.64
C ALA A 71 -1.03 12.64 3.03
N ALA A 72 -0.44 12.59 4.21
CA ALA A 72 0.52 13.60 4.67
C ALA A 72 1.92 13.40 4.06
N ASN A 73 2.72 14.47 4.05
CA ASN A 73 4.17 14.41 3.77
C ASN A 73 4.55 13.78 2.41
N GLY A 74 3.72 14.01 1.38
CA GLY A 74 3.94 13.45 0.04
C GLY A 74 3.77 11.93 -0.04
N LEU A 75 3.12 11.33 0.96
CA LEU A 75 2.75 9.93 0.97
C LEU A 75 1.36 9.71 0.39
N TYR A 76 1.10 8.47 0.02
CA TYR A 76 -0.20 7.97 -0.41
C TYR A 76 -0.61 6.80 0.47
N VAL A 77 -1.91 6.68 0.73
CA VAL A 77 -2.52 5.40 1.11
C VAL A 77 -2.73 4.62 -0.18
N ALA A 78 -2.10 3.45 -0.29
CA ALA A 78 -2.26 2.55 -1.42
C ALA A 78 -3.18 1.39 -1.03
N ASP A 79 -4.38 1.35 -1.61
CA ASP A 79 -5.39 0.32 -1.43
C ASP A 79 -5.36 -0.66 -2.60
N TYR A 80 -4.70 -1.80 -2.38
CA TYR A 80 -4.62 -2.90 -3.32
C TYR A 80 -5.85 -3.80 -3.20
N GLN A 81 -6.59 -3.89 -4.30
CA GLN A 81 -7.85 -4.62 -4.40
C GLN A 81 -7.66 -5.80 -5.36
N ALA A 82 -7.49 -6.99 -4.78
CA ALA A 82 -7.47 -8.27 -5.46
C ALA A 82 -8.21 -9.32 -4.60
N GLU A 83 -7.73 -10.57 -4.55
CA GLU A 83 -8.29 -11.62 -3.68
C GLU A 83 -8.24 -11.24 -2.19
N ARG A 84 -7.21 -10.49 -1.79
CA ARG A 84 -7.11 -9.83 -0.49
C ARG A 84 -7.10 -8.32 -0.69
N ARG A 85 -7.72 -7.60 0.25
CA ARG A 85 -7.64 -6.13 0.31
C ARG A 85 -6.54 -5.75 1.26
N ILE A 86 -5.52 -5.11 0.70
CA ILE A 86 -4.32 -4.76 1.44
C ILE A 86 -4.08 -3.27 1.29
N VAL A 87 -3.83 -2.61 2.42
CA VAL A 87 -3.48 -1.19 2.47
C VAL A 87 -2.09 -0.99 3.03
N LEU A 88 -1.38 0.00 2.50
CA LEU A 88 -0.05 0.38 2.96
C LEU A 88 0.23 1.85 2.66
N LEU A 89 1.30 2.38 3.27
CA LEU A 89 1.79 3.71 2.99
C LEU A 89 2.85 3.66 1.90
N LEU A 90 2.70 4.54 0.91
CA LEU A 90 3.54 4.59 -0.26
C LEU A 90 4.11 6.00 -0.45
N ARG A 91 5.43 6.10 -0.59
CA ARG A 91 6.09 7.25 -1.18
C ARG A 91 6.41 6.95 -2.64
N ALA A 92 6.14 7.87 -3.54
CA ALA A 92 6.36 7.67 -4.96
C ALA A 92 7.19 8.80 -5.58
N ASN A 93 8.09 8.43 -6.48
CA ASN A 93 8.74 9.33 -7.44
C ASN A 93 8.95 8.60 -8.78
N ALA A 94 9.46 9.33 -9.79
CA ALA A 94 9.64 8.84 -11.18
C ALA A 94 10.45 7.54 -11.33
N ARG A 95 11.28 7.20 -10.33
CA ARG A 95 12.20 6.07 -10.36
C ARG A 95 11.94 5.06 -9.27
N GLU A 96 11.28 5.45 -8.18
CA GLU A 96 11.16 4.61 -6.98
C GLU A 96 9.78 4.71 -6.34
N LEU A 97 9.30 3.56 -5.89
CA LEU A 97 8.14 3.39 -5.02
C LEU A 97 8.63 2.80 -3.71
N VAL A 98 8.51 3.53 -2.61
CA VAL A 98 8.99 3.11 -1.29
C VAL A 98 7.79 2.87 -0.39
N PHE A 99 7.68 1.64 0.10
CA PHE A 99 6.64 1.24 1.05
C PHE A 99 7.13 1.49 2.47
N LEU A 100 6.25 2.04 3.30
CA LEU A 100 6.60 2.56 4.62
C LEU A 100 5.68 1.99 5.69
N LEU A 101 6.20 1.78 6.90
CA LEU A 101 5.42 1.46 8.09
C LEU A 101 5.91 2.22 9.32
N PRO A 102 5.04 2.54 10.29
CA PRO A 102 5.47 3.05 11.58
C PRO A 102 5.98 1.92 12.50
N PRO A 103 6.70 2.27 13.59
CA PRO A 103 7.03 1.32 14.64
C PRO A 103 5.77 0.71 15.29
N GLU A 104 5.84 -0.53 15.75
CA GLU A 104 4.67 -1.27 16.28
C GLU A 104 3.95 -0.55 17.45
N ALA A 105 4.70 0.13 18.32
CA ALA A 105 4.11 0.90 19.42
C ALA A 105 3.27 2.08 18.89
N VAL A 106 3.73 2.74 17.83
CA VAL A 106 3.02 3.84 17.17
C VAL A 106 1.80 3.32 16.45
N GLU A 107 1.91 2.20 15.73
CA GLU A 107 0.78 1.56 15.07
C GLU A 107 -0.37 1.29 16.04
N LYS A 108 -0.08 0.60 17.16
CA LYS A 108 -1.07 0.26 18.18
C LYS A 108 -1.71 1.50 18.81
N GLY A 109 -0.89 2.51 19.12
CA GLY A 109 -1.36 3.77 19.71
C GLY A 109 -2.27 4.55 18.75
N VAL A 110 -1.87 4.67 17.47
CA VAL A 110 -2.65 5.40 16.46
C VAL A 110 -3.97 4.68 16.17
N ALA A 111 -3.96 3.36 15.99
CA ALA A 111 -5.17 2.58 15.76
C ALA A 111 -6.17 2.74 16.92
N ALA A 112 -5.71 2.57 18.16
CA ALA A 112 -6.55 2.77 19.34
C ALA A 112 -7.12 4.19 19.42
N GLY A 113 -6.31 5.22 19.13
CA GLY A 113 -6.74 6.61 19.14
C GLY A 113 -7.75 6.99 18.05
N HIS A 114 -7.86 6.20 16.98
CA HIS A 114 -8.73 6.47 15.83
C HIS A 114 -9.87 5.45 15.67
N GLY A 115 -10.14 4.65 16.70
CA GLY A 115 -11.28 3.72 16.71
C GLY A 115 -11.09 2.50 15.80
N ALA A 116 -9.84 2.13 15.50
CA ALA A 116 -9.50 0.92 14.77
C ALA A 116 -8.74 -0.08 15.67
N ALA A 117 -8.75 -1.35 15.29
CA ALA A 117 -8.04 -2.41 16.00
C ALA A 117 -7.07 -3.12 15.06
N ILE A 118 -5.83 -3.28 15.51
CA ILE A 118 -4.82 -4.07 14.82
C ILE A 118 -4.76 -5.45 15.45
N LYS A 119 -4.99 -6.49 14.64
CA LYS A 119 -4.77 -7.89 15.02
C LYS A 119 -3.47 -8.38 14.40
N ALA A 120 -2.66 -9.06 15.22
CA ALA A 120 -1.39 -9.63 14.76
C ALA A 120 -1.61 -10.77 13.76
N GLY A 121 -0.63 -10.95 12.88
CA GLY A 121 -0.61 -11.99 11.86
C GLY A 121 0.54 -11.77 10.88
N PRO A 122 0.77 -12.70 9.93
CA PRO A 122 1.77 -12.52 8.88
C PRO A 122 1.55 -11.24 8.06
N ILE A 123 0.27 -10.88 7.87
CA ILE A 123 -0.20 -9.56 7.48
C ILE A 123 -1.11 -9.09 8.62
N LYS A 124 -0.89 -7.89 9.15
CA LYS A 124 -1.68 -7.37 10.27
C LYS A 124 -3.09 -7.06 9.77
N LEU A 125 -4.12 -7.46 10.50
CA LEU A 125 -5.49 -7.13 10.13
C LEU A 125 -5.90 -5.83 10.84
N LEU A 126 -6.17 -4.78 10.07
CA LEU A 126 -6.66 -3.50 10.56
C LEU A 126 -8.19 -3.45 10.38
N ASN A 127 -8.91 -3.55 11.50
CA ASN A 127 -10.37 -3.59 11.53
C ASN A 127 -10.97 -2.29 12.08
N GLY A 128 -12.16 -1.96 11.61
CA GLY A 128 -12.95 -0.83 12.08
C GLY A 128 -13.89 -0.37 10.97
N GLU A 129 -14.68 0.66 11.26
CA GLU A 129 -15.45 1.36 10.23
C GLU A 129 -14.51 1.89 9.13
N PRO A 130 -14.88 1.86 7.84
CA PRO A 130 -14.01 2.28 6.74
C PRO A 130 -13.39 3.68 6.94
N ARG A 131 -14.19 4.62 7.48
CA ARG A 131 -13.73 5.97 7.82
C ARG A 131 -12.67 5.98 8.92
N ALA A 132 -12.81 5.13 9.94
CA ALA A 132 -11.84 4.99 11.03
C ALA A 132 -10.53 4.36 10.54
N VAL A 133 -10.61 3.37 9.66
CA VAL A 133 -9.45 2.76 9.00
C VAL A 133 -8.70 3.79 8.16
N ALA A 134 -9.41 4.57 7.33
CA ALA A 134 -8.81 5.64 6.53
C ALA A 134 -8.12 6.70 7.41
N ALA A 135 -8.78 7.14 8.49
CA ALA A 135 -8.21 8.11 9.43
C ALA A 135 -6.95 7.56 10.14
N THR A 136 -6.98 6.28 10.53
CA THR A 136 -5.84 5.59 11.13
C THR A 136 -4.63 5.61 10.20
N LEU A 137 -4.82 5.26 8.92
CA LEU A 137 -3.73 5.26 7.92
C LEU A 137 -3.21 6.67 7.64
N ALA A 138 -4.09 7.67 7.56
CA ALA A 138 -3.68 9.05 7.41
C ALA A 138 -2.84 9.55 8.60
N ALA A 139 -3.22 9.19 9.83
CA ALA A 139 -2.46 9.52 11.03
C ALA A 139 -1.10 8.80 11.08
N MET A 140 -1.03 7.54 10.63
CA MET A 140 0.24 6.83 10.43
C MET A 140 1.12 7.52 9.37
N ALA A 141 0.54 8.00 8.27
CA ALA A 141 1.28 8.73 7.23
C ALA A 141 1.87 10.07 7.70
N ALA A 142 1.26 10.70 8.71
CA ALA A 142 1.76 11.95 9.29
C ALA A 142 2.99 11.75 10.20
N ARG A 143 3.39 10.50 10.46
CA ARG A 143 4.50 10.17 11.35
C ARG A 143 5.87 10.47 10.69
N PRO A 144 6.81 11.09 11.43
CA PRO A 144 8.17 11.32 10.92
C PRO A 144 9.04 10.06 11.02
N ASP A 145 8.69 9.12 11.89
CA ASP A 145 9.46 7.93 12.26
C ASP A 145 9.11 6.68 11.43
N LEU A 146 8.63 6.87 10.20
CA LEU A 146 8.33 5.78 9.28
C LEU A 146 9.60 5.08 8.79
N ALA A 147 9.61 3.76 8.88
CA ALA A 147 10.68 2.91 8.38
C ALA A 147 10.35 2.39 6.97
N GLU A 148 11.37 2.25 6.13
CA GLU A 148 11.26 1.54 4.85
C GLU A 148 11.00 0.06 5.08
N ALA A 149 9.97 -0.45 4.40
CA ALA A 149 9.57 -1.84 4.44
C ALA A 149 9.87 -2.60 3.15
N GLY A 150 10.04 -1.86 2.06
CA GLY A 150 10.26 -2.40 0.74
C GLY A 150 10.26 -1.32 -0.31
N ARG A 151 10.74 -1.70 -1.49
CA ARG A 151 10.97 -0.77 -2.58
C ARG A 151 10.71 -1.42 -3.93
N LEU A 152 10.18 -0.65 -4.86
CA LEU A 152 10.19 -0.93 -6.28
C LEU A 152 11.02 0.13 -7.00
N THR A 153 11.83 -0.29 -7.96
CA THR A 153 12.64 0.60 -8.80
C THR A 153 12.22 0.46 -10.24
N ARG A 154 12.02 1.57 -10.96
CA ARG A 154 11.63 1.54 -12.37
C ARG A 154 12.70 0.83 -13.20
N VAL A 155 12.27 -0.06 -14.08
CA VAL A 155 13.14 -0.78 -15.02
C VAL A 155 13.16 -0.02 -16.34
N GLY A 156 14.36 0.29 -16.81
CA GLY A 156 14.57 1.08 -18.02
C GLY A 156 14.44 2.59 -17.78
N ASP A 157 14.78 3.36 -18.81
CA ASP A 157 14.66 4.82 -18.88
C ASP A 157 13.44 5.22 -19.72
#